data_AF-A0A4Q4V6X7-F1
#
_entry.id   AF-A0A4Q4V6X7-F1
#
_cell.length_a   1.000
_cell.length_b   1.000
_cell.length_c   1.000
_cell.angle_alpha   90.00
_cell.angle_beta   90.00
_cell.angle_gamma   90.00
#
_symmetry.space_group_name_H-M   'P 1'
#
loop_
_entity.id
_entity.type
_entity.pdbx_description
1 polymer ?
#
loop_
_entity_poly.entity_id
_entity_poly.type
_entity_poly.pdbx_seq_one_letter_code
_entity_poly.pdbx_strand_id
1 'polypeptide(L)'
;MDATTSTTTLSLRCVICNAESARSCAGCKSTAHCGKDCQKVDWRCHKPLCSKFAAGQTSTGEPALHTTRAILFPATGDEPELVRFVNWDWPALHREVDEDAINDLFDRHDDPRVLSHVEGKDRYLLALYEDTNRVRRYRRQDSILEIWHREYGGHRENRAIARATGGSMFHRWGGNVLVLAMSHPTPGRNVNCAYKDISLGDFRDAVDFLSDYLNPLREWAELVVAIGWDRRLDAEEKARRRAAGLPETDDFIAFDIYDPVLESDLSYRDTVYELL
;
A
#
# COMPACT_ATOMS: atom_id res chain seq x y z
N MET A 1 10.51 18.69 -43.85
CA MET A 1 9.29 18.41 -43.07
C MET A 1 9.75 17.52 -41.93
N ASP A 2 10.18 18.12 -40.84
CA ASP A 2 10.84 17.40 -39.76
C ASP A 2 9.81 17.00 -38.71
N ALA A 3 9.52 15.70 -38.66
CA ALA A 3 8.69 15.10 -37.63
C ALA A 3 9.47 15.13 -36.30
N THR A 4 9.12 16.08 -35.43
CA THR A 4 9.62 16.13 -34.06
C THR A 4 8.88 15.06 -33.26
N THR A 5 9.54 13.93 -33.03
CA THR A 5 9.11 12.91 -32.07
C THR A 5 9.27 13.47 -30.65
N SER A 6 8.20 14.09 -30.14
CA SER A 6 8.09 14.43 -28.72
C SER A 6 8.07 13.16 -27.89
N THR A 7 9.22 12.77 -27.34
CA THR A 7 9.30 11.76 -26.28
C THR A 7 8.61 12.32 -25.04
N THR A 8 7.36 11.92 -24.81
CA THR A 8 6.62 12.25 -23.59
C THR A 8 7.37 11.68 -22.38
N THR A 9 8.19 12.53 -21.77
CA THR A 9 8.85 12.21 -20.50
C THR A 9 7.74 12.14 -19.46
N LEU A 10 7.48 10.97 -18.88
CA LEU A 10 6.47 10.83 -17.82
C LEU A 10 6.82 11.81 -16.70
N SER A 11 5.93 12.78 -16.47
CA SER A 11 6.11 13.79 -15.44
C SER A 11 5.95 13.12 -14.08
N LEU A 12 6.99 13.20 -13.24
CA LEU A 12 6.92 12.71 -11.87
C LEU A 12 5.86 13.50 -11.09
N ARG A 13 5.14 12.81 -10.21
CA ARG A 13 4.14 13.42 -9.33
C ARG A 13 4.70 13.58 -7.92
N CYS A 14 4.25 14.62 -7.23
CA CYS A 14 4.63 14.89 -5.85
C CYS A 14 3.99 13.87 -4.92
N VAL A 15 4.78 13.17 -4.12
CA VAL A 15 4.28 12.14 -3.19
C VAL A 15 3.31 12.68 -2.13
N ILE A 16 3.39 13.99 -1.81
CA ILE A 16 2.57 14.62 -0.77
C ILE A 16 1.28 15.26 -1.31
N CYS A 17 1.32 15.90 -2.47
CA CYS A 17 0.17 16.68 -2.97
C CYS A 17 -0.32 16.27 -4.36
N ASN A 18 0.32 15.27 -4.97
CA ASN A 18 0.01 14.75 -6.30
C ASN A 18 0.20 15.74 -7.46
N ALA A 19 0.77 16.93 -7.21
CA ALA A 19 1.10 17.89 -8.25
C ALA A 19 2.11 17.32 -9.25
N GLU A 20 1.93 17.65 -10.52
CA GLU A 20 2.82 17.25 -11.62
C GLU A 20 4.16 17.99 -11.58
N SER A 21 5.08 17.56 -12.44
CA SER A 21 6.41 18.16 -12.59
C SER A 21 7.22 18.19 -11.29
N ALA A 22 7.03 17.18 -10.44
CA ALA A 22 7.82 17.00 -9.25
C ALA A 22 9.27 16.66 -9.58
N ARG A 23 10.18 16.98 -8.66
CA ARG A 23 11.60 16.68 -8.79
C ARG A 23 11.97 15.57 -7.82
N SER A 24 12.75 14.60 -8.29
CA SER A 24 13.27 13.54 -7.44
C SER A 24 14.09 14.11 -6.30
N CYS A 25 14.00 13.48 -5.13
CA CYS A 25 14.88 13.80 -4.01
C CYS A 25 16.35 13.64 -4.42
N ALA A 26 17.17 14.66 -4.19
CA ALA A 26 18.56 14.70 -4.62
C ALA A 26 19.44 13.63 -3.95
N GLY A 27 19.07 13.17 -2.75
CA GLY A 27 19.80 12.15 -2.02
C GLY A 27 19.48 10.74 -2.52
N CYS A 28 18.24 10.30 -2.34
CA CYS A 28 17.85 8.90 -2.58
C CYS A 28 17.36 8.62 -4.01
N LYS A 29 16.90 9.64 -4.75
CA LYS A 29 16.22 9.51 -6.05
C LYS A 29 15.01 8.56 -6.08
N SER A 30 14.49 8.15 -4.92
CA SER A 30 13.45 7.11 -4.78
C SER A 30 12.05 7.67 -4.49
N THR A 31 11.90 8.99 -4.45
CA THR A 31 10.61 9.70 -4.35
C THR A 31 10.75 11.09 -4.95
N ALA A 32 9.64 11.79 -5.19
CA ALA A 32 9.62 13.12 -5.80
C ALA A 32 8.71 14.11 -5.04
N HIS A 33 9.13 15.38 -5.02
CA HIS A 33 8.39 16.49 -4.41
C HIS A 33 8.30 17.66 -5.38
N CYS A 34 7.18 18.40 -5.39
CA CYS A 34 7.05 19.61 -6.22
C CYS A 34 7.88 20.79 -5.70
N GLY A 35 8.21 20.80 -4.40
CA GLY A 35 8.97 21.87 -3.77
C GLY A 35 9.41 21.54 -2.34
N LYS A 36 10.13 22.49 -1.73
CA LYS A 36 10.72 22.34 -0.39
C LYS A 36 9.67 22.12 0.70
N ASP A 37 8.47 22.66 0.55
CA ASP A 37 7.43 22.54 1.58
C ASP A 37 6.89 21.11 1.65
N CYS A 38 6.57 20.50 0.50
CA CYS A 38 6.21 19.08 0.45
C CYS A 38 7.36 18.17 0.91
N GLN A 39 8.61 18.51 0.55
CA GLN A 39 9.76 17.75 1.05
C GLN A 39 9.89 17.82 2.59
N LYS A 40 9.65 18.98 3.20
CA LYS A 40 9.68 19.14 4.66
C LYS A 40 8.58 18.35 5.36
N VAL A 41 7.37 18.31 4.79
CA VAL A 41 6.27 17.49 5.30
C VAL A 41 6.64 16.00 5.29
N ASP A 42 7.23 15.54 4.19
CA ASP A 42 7.69 14.15 4.05
C ASP A 42 8.91 13.82 4.92
N TRP A 43 9.74 14.83 5.26
CA TRP A 43 11.07 14.63 5.84
C TRP A 43 11.08 13.79 7.12
N ARG A 44 10.06 13.90 7.97
CA ARG A 44 9.98 13.14 9.24
C ARG A 44 10.05 11.63 8.98
N CYS A 45 9.23 11.11 8.06
CA CYS A 45 9.26 9.69 7.73
C CYS A 45 10.38 9.37 6.73
N HIS A 46 10.67 10.27 5.79
CA HIS A 46 11.63 10.05 4.72
C HIS A 46 13.07 9.92 5.22
N LYS A 47 13.47 10.75 6.19
CA LYS A 47 14.86 10.90 6.63
C LYS A 47 15.52 9.59 7.09
N PRO A 48 14.91 8.75 7.95
CA PRO A 48 15.50 7.48 8.40
C PRO A 48 15.94 6.53 7.28
N LEU A 49 15.27 6.59 6.12
CA LEU A 49 15.55 5.68 5.00
C LEU A 49 16.23 6.36 3.80
N CYS A 50 16.26 7.69 3.73
CA CYS A 50 16.80 8.44 2.59
C CYS A 50 18.23 7.99 2.20
N SER A 51 19.14 7.95 3.17
CA SER A 51 20.53 7.54 2.94
C SER A 51 20.65 6.05 2.63
N LYS A 52 19.81 5.19 3.23
CA LYS A 52 19.79 3.75 2.95
C LYS A 52 19.42 3.46 1.50
N PHE A 53 18.46 4.22 0.96
CA PHE A 53 18.07 4.16 -0.46
C PHE A 53 19.12 4.74 -1.39
N ALA A 54 19.86 5.77 -0.95
CA ALA A 54 21.01 6.29 -1.71
C ALA A 54 22.15 5.27 -1.79
N ALA A 55 22.46 4.59 -0.67
CA ALA A 55 23.53 3.59 -0.57
C ALA A 55 23.17 2.24 -1.21
N GLY A 56 21.88 1.89 -1.26
CA GLY A 56 21.35 0.66 -1.85
C GLY A 56 21.51 0.54 -3.37
N GLN A 57 22.12 1.53 -4.04
CA GLN A 57 22.54 1.41 -5.43
C GLN A 57 23.84 0.59 -5.59
N THR A 58 24.54 0.24 -4.49
CA THR A 58 25.89 -0.36 -4.54
C THR A 58 26.18 -1.36 -3.41
N SER A 59 25.27 -2.29 -3.08
CA SER A 59 25.70 -3.51 -2.37
C SER A 59 26.24 -4.50 -3.39
N THR A 60 27.57 -4.49 -3.57
CA THR A 60 28.35 -5.43 -4.37
C THR A 60 28.28 -6.82 -3.74
N GLY A 61 27.21 -7.53 -4.06
CA GLY A 61 26.98 -8.94 -3.83
C GLY A 61 25.94 -9.32 -4.86
N GLU A 62 26.24 -10.34 -5.66
CA GLU A 62 25.36 -10.86 -6.70
C GLU A 62 23.93 -10.94 -6.14
N PRO A 63 22.92 -10.29 -6.74
CA PRO A 63 21.55 -10.38 -6.24
C PRO A 63 21.21 -11.86 -6.16
N ALA A 64 20.95 -12.37 -4.95
CA ALA A 64 20.32 -13.67 -4.82
C ALA A 64 19.08 -13.60 -5.72
N LEU A 65 19.05 -14.48 -6.74
CA LEU A 65 18.00 -14.55 -7.74
C LEU A 65 16.67 -14.48 -6.99
N HIS A 66 15.75 -13.58 -7.37
CA HIS A 66 14.45 -13.39 -6.71
C HIS A 66 14.49 -12.73 -5.32
N THR A 67 15.31 -11.71 -5.07
CA THR A 67 15.14 -10.87 -3.85
C THR A 67 14.71 -9.46 -4.18
N THR A 68 13.82 -8.89 -3.37
CA THR A 68 13.40 -7.49 -3.47
C THR A 68 13.59 -6.74 -2.16
N ARG A 69 13.64 -5.41 -2.25
CA ARG A 69 13.64 -4.55 -1.07
C ARG A 69 12.23 -4.41 -0.49
N ALA A 70 12.14 -4.54 0.82
CA ALA A 70 10.93 -4.37 1.62
C ALA A 70 11.20 -3.43 2.80
N ILE A 71 10.14 -2.94 3.45
CA ILE A 71 10.28 -2.11 4.65
C ILE A 71 9.70 -2.84 5.86
N LEU A 72 10.54 -3.04 6.87
CA LEU A 72 10.14 -3.63 8.14
C LEU A 72 10.00 -2.53 9.19
N PHE A 73 8.87 -2.54 9.91
CA PHE A 73 8.69 -1.85 11.17
C PHE A 73 8.86 -2.86 12.30
N PRO A 74 10.04 -2.95 12.92
CA PRO A 74 10.32 -3.95 13.95
C PRO A 74 9.48 -3.73 15.21
N ALA A 75 9.07 -4.81 15.88
CA ALA A 75 8.24 -4.77 17.09
C ALA A 75 8.88 -3.99 18.25
N THR A 76 10.20 -4.13 18.38
CA THR A 76 10.98 -3.54 19.49
C THR A 76 11.81 -2.33 19.08
N GLY A 77 11.86 -2.00 17.79
CA GLY A 77 12.68 -0.92 17.26
C GLY A 77 11.96 0.42 17.14
N ASP A 78 12.76 1.46 16.94
CA ASP A 78 12.32 2.86 16.91
C ASP A 78 12.29 3.46 15.50
N GLU A 79 12.82 2.76 14.51
CA GLU A 79 12.92 3.25 13.15
C GLU A 79 12.59 2.13 12.15
N PRO A 80 12.06 2.48 10.97
CA PRO A 80 11.88 1.51 9.91
C PRO A 80 13.22 1.04 9.35
N GLU A 81 13.24 -0.21 8.90
CA GLU A 81 14.40 -0.89 8.35
C GLU A 81 14.16 -1.25 6.89
N LEU A 82 15.17 -1.04 6.05
CA LEU A 82 15.17 -1.51 4.67
C LEU A 82 15.75 -2.92 4.66
N VAL A 83 14.91 -3.91 4.39
CA VAL A 83 15.27 -5.34 4.43
C VAL A 83 15.21 -5.95 3.03
N ARG A 84 15.87 -7.09 2.83
CA ARG A 84 15.70 -7.91 1.63
C ARG A 84 14.68 -9.01 1.90
N PHE A 85 13.67 -9.09 1.05
CA PHE A 85 12.65 -10.12 1.03
C PHE A 85 12.95 -11.08 -0.12
N VAL A 86 12.79 -12.39 0.09
CA VAL A 86 12.91 -13.40 -0.96
C VAL A 86 11.57 -13.47 -1.67
N ASN A 87 11.51 -13.00 -2.91
CA ASN A 87 10.34 -13.09 -3.75
C ASN A 87 10.05 -14.56 -4.04
N TRP A 88 8.89 -15.03 -3.61
CA TRP A 88 8.36 -16.29 -4.09
C TRP A 88 7.63 -16.04 -5.40
N ASP A 89 7.99 -16.81 -6.44
CA ASP A 89 7.32 -16.73 -7.73
C ASP A 89 5.85 -17.15 -7.54
N TRP A 90 4.95 -16.17 -7.59
CA TRP A 90 3.51 -16.41 -7.70
C TRP A 90 3.21 -17.20 -8.99
N PRO A 91 2.32 -18.21 -8.99
CA PRO A 91 1.35 -18.52 -7.95
C PRO A 91 1.86 -19.49 -6.88
N ALA A 92 1.42 -19.25 -5.64
CA ALA A 92 1.57 -20.11 -4.46
C ALA A 92 0.98 -21.54 -4.59
N LEU A 93 0.63 -21.98 -5.81
CA LEU A 93 0.07 -23.30 -6.08
C LEU A 93 1.14 -24.35 -6.43
N HIS A 94 2.42 -23.98 -6.61
CA HIS A 94 3.40 -24.92 -7.16
C HIS A 94 4.71 -25.11 -6.40
N ARG A 95 4.98 -24.39 -5.31
CA ARG A 95 6.04 -24.77 -4.37
C ARG A 95 5.61 -24.36 -2.98
N GLU A 96 5.82 -25.26 -2.02
CA GLU A 96 5.76 -25.01 -0.59
C GLU A 96 6.44 -23.66 -0.33
N VAL A 97 5.63 -22.63 -0.02
CA VAL A 97 6.16 -21.40 0.54
C VAL A 97 6.85 -21.84 1.82
N ASP A 98 8.12 -21.48 1.96
CA ASP A 98 8.85 -21.74 3.19
C ASP A 98 8.28 -20.81 4.28
N GLU A 99 7.15 -21.21 4.86
CA GLU A 99 6.51 -20.52 5.97
C GLU A 99 7.50 -20.30 7.11
N ASP A 100 8.47 -21.22 7.29
CA ASP A 100 9.53 -21.09 8.28
C ASP A 100 10.42 -19.89 7.97
N ALA A 101 10.71 -19.59 6.71
CA ALA A 101 11.49 -18.40 6.33
C ALA A 101 10.75 -17.07 6.59
N ILE A 102 9.42 -17.01 6.39
CA ILE A 102 8.62 -15.82 6.81
C ILE A 102 8.65 -15.72 8.32
N ASN A 103 8.40 -16.84 8.98
CA ASN A 103 8.30 -16.89 10.43
C ASN A 103 9.63 -16.51 11.08
N ASP A 104 10.77 -16.96 10.55
CA ASP A 104 12.10 -16.59 11.00
C ASP A 104 12.40 -15.10 10.78
N LEU A 105 11.94 -14.51 9.67
CA LEU A 105 12.08 -13.07 9.45
C LEU A 105 11.32 -12.29 10.51
N PHE A 106 10.07 -12.65 10.78
CA PHE A 106 9.26 -12.00 11.80
C PHE A 106 9.84 -12.28 13.20
N ASP A 107 10.12 -13.53 13.55
CA ASP A 107 10.55 -13.92 14.89
C ASP A 107 11.87 -13.26 15.29
N ARG A 108 12.81 -13.03 14.35
CA ARG A 108 14.07 -12.32 14.63
C ARG A 108 13.90 -10.86 15.04
N HIS A 109 12.84 -10.20 14.58
CA HIS A 109 12.58 -8.78 14.86
C HIS A 109 11.45 -8.56 15.88
N ASP A 110 10.82 -9.64 16.34
CA ASP A 110 9.73 -9.61 17.30
C ASP A 110 10.21 -9.44 18.76
N ASP A 111 9.29 -9.22 19.71
CA ASP A 111 9.62 -9.22 21.14
C ASP A 111 9.74 -10.67 21.67
N PRO A 112 10.93 -11.13 22.09
CA PRO A 112 11.13 -12.50 22.55
C PRO A 112 10.26 -12.87 23.75
N ARG A 113 9.87 -11.88 24.57
CA ARG A 113 8.98 -12.08 25.73
C ARG A 113 7.56 -12.39 25.31
N VAL A 114 7.12 -11.87 24.17
CA VAL A 114 5.78 -12.17 23.65
C VAL A 114 5.83 -13.51 22.92
N LEU A 115 6.86 -13.74 22.08
CA LEU A 115 7.04 -15.01 21.36
C LEU A 115 7.12 -16.24 22.28
N SER A 116 7.71 -16.09 23.48
CA SER A 116 7.79 -17.18 24.46
C SER A 116 6.44 -17.61 25.05
N HIS A 117 5.40 -16.81 24.86
CA HIS A 117 4.06 -17.04 25.40
C HIS A 117 3.00 -17.29 24.32
N VAL A 118 3.40 -17.31 23.05
CA VAL A 118 2.52 -17.51 21.89
C VAL A 118 2.76 -18.89 21.33
N GLU A 119 1.73 -19.74 21.37
CA GLU A 119 1.79 -21.06 20.74
C GLU A 119 1.94 -20.91 19.23
N GLY A 120 2.64 -21.84 18.56
CA GLY A 120 2.89 -21.75 17.12
C GLY A 120 1.61 -21.62 16.28
N LYS A 121 0.52 -22.23 16.73
CA LYS A 121 -0.80 -22.14 16.09
C LYS A 121 -1.42 -20.74 16.14
N ASP A 122 -1.01 -19.88 17.06
CA ASP A 122 -1.56 -18.54 17.25
C ASP A 122 -0.73 -17.45 16.51
N ARG A 123 0.27 -17.86 15.72
CA ARG A 123 1.17 -16.98 14.97
C ARG A 123 0.66 -16.69 13.55
N TYR A 124 -0.63 -16.37 13.40
CA TYR A 124 -1.20 -16.10 12.09
C TYR A 124 -0.66 -14.79 11.50
N LEU A 125 -0.21 -14.88 10.25
CA LEU A 125 0.19 -13.73 9.44
C LEU A 125 -1.03 -13.21 8.68
N LEU A 126 -1.34 -11.94 8.87
CA LEU A 126 -2.39 -11.23 8.15
C LEU A 126 -1.75 -10.38 7.05
N ALA A 127 -2.35 -10.43 5.85
CA ALA A 127 -1.93 -9.64 4.71
C ALA A 127 -3.04 -8.65 4.33
N LEU A 128 -2.72 -7.36 4.38
CA LEU A 128 -3.57 -6.27 3.92
C LEU A 128 -3.05 -5.74 2.58
N TYR A 129 -3.95 -5.27 1.73
CA TYR A 129 -3.59 -4.74 0.40
C TYR A 129 -4.10 -3.32 0.22
N GLU A 130 -3.28 -2.47 -0.39
CA GLU A 130 -3.62 -1.07 -0.68
C GLU A 130 -3.03 -0.65 -2.03
N ASP A 131 -3.84 -0.07 -2.92
CA ASP A 131 -3.37 0.41 -4.23
C ASP A 131 -3.69 1.90 -4.49
N THR A 132 -4.32 2.54 -3.51
CA THR A 132 -4.85 3.90 -3.59
C THR A 132 -4.60 4.63 -2.28
N ASN A 133 -3.77 5.67 -2.30
CA ASN A 133 -3.52 6.47 -1.10
C ASN A 133 -4.70 7.44 -0.85
N ARG A 134 -5.57 7.05 0.08
CA ARG A 134 -6.78 7.79 0.48
C ARG A 134 -6.45 9.11 1.18
N VAL A 135 -5.44 9.13 2.05
CA VAL A 135 -4.96 10.32 2.77
C VAL A 135 -4.51 11.43 1.81
N ARG A 136 -3.95 11.07 0.65
CA ARG A 136 -3.39 12.00 -0.34
C ARG A 136 -4.34 12.23 -1.52
N ARG A 137 -5.61 12.50 -1.21
CA ARG A 137 -6.68 12.77 -2.20
C ARG A 137 -6.94 11.58 -3.12
N TYR A 138 -6.98 10.37 -2.56
CA TYR A 138 -7.26 9.14 -3.32
C TYR A 138 -6.33 8.99 -4.52
N ARG A 139 -5.05 9.30 -4.30
CA ARG A 139 -4.03 9.19 -5.34
C ARG A 139 -3.81 7.70 -5.63
N ARG A 140 -4.04 7.29 -6.88
CA ARG A 140 -3.63 5.97 -7.34
C ARG A 140 -2.12 5.81 -7.16
N GLN A 141 -1.72 4.73 -6.49
CA GLN A 141 -0.33 4.45 -6.19
C GLN A 141 0.36 3.85 -7.42
N ASP A 142 1.68 4.00 -7.49
CA ASP A 142 2.49 3.39 -8.57
C ASP A 142 2.68 1.87 -8.35
N SER A 143 2.32 1.40 -7.16
CA SER A 143 2.43 0.02 -6.70
C SER A 143 1.13 -0.40 -6.04
N ILE A 144 0.94 -1.72 -5.91
CA ILE A 144 0.05 -2.29 -4.92
C ILE A 144 0.93 -2.60 -3.70
N LEU A 145 0.58 -2.09 -2.54
CA LEU A 145 1.22 -2.42 -1.28
C LEU A 145 0.59 -3.68 -0.71
N GLU A 146 1.44 -4.60 -0.26
CA GLU A 146 1.04 -5.73 0.56
C GLU A 146 1.70 -5.56 1.94
N ILE A 147 0.88 -5.55 2.98
CA ILE A 147 1.27 -5.19 4.34
C ILE A 147 1.00 -6.39 5.23
N TRP A 148 2.07 -7.03 5.66
CA TRP A 148 2.02 -8.19 6.53
C TRP A 148 2.18 -7.76 7.99
N HIS A 149 1.30 -8.26 8.84
CA HIS A 149 1.39 -8.06 10.28
C HIS A 149 0.88 -9.30 11.01
N ARG A 150 1.16 -9.40 12.30
CA ARG A 150 0.57 -10.42 13.15
C ARG A 150 -0.31 -9.78 14.21
N GLU A 151 -1.48 -10.38 14.43
CA GLU A 151 -2.38 -9.97 15.51
C GLU A 151 -2.37 -11.02 16.60
N TYR A 152 -1.57 -10.78 17.63
CA TYR A 152 -1.70 -11.50 18.89
C TYR A 152 -1.39 -10.55 20.06
N GLY A 153 -2.11 -10.76 21.16
CA GLY A 153 -2.02 -9.91 22.35
C GLY A 153 -0.64 -9.93 23.01
N GLY A 154 -0.32 -8.86 23.74
CA GLY A 154 0.91 -8.76 24.53
C GLY A 154 1.98 -7.82 23.94
N HIS A 155 1.86 -7.46 22.67
CA HIS A 155 2.75 -6.47 22.06
C HIS A 155 2.53 -5.06 22.58
N ARG A 156 3.64 -4.34 22.75
CA ARG A 156 3.62 -2.89 22.93
C ARG A 156 3.32 -2.23 21.58
N GLU A 157 2.90 -0.98 21.63
CA GLU A 157 2.77 -0.17 20.41
C GLU A 157 4.10 -0.14 19.64
N ASN A 158 4.03 -0.37 18.33
CA ASN A 158 5.17 -0.33 17.44
C ASN A 158 5.67 1.13 17.32
N ARG A 159 6.81 1.41 17.97
CA ARG A 159 7.38 2.76 18.07
C ARG A 159 7.88 3.28 16.73
N ALA A 160 8.34 2.40 15.84
CA ALA A 160 8.75 2.77 14.49
C ALA A 160 7.58 3.33 13.67
N ILE A 161 6.40 2.68 13.74
CA ILE A 161 5.18 3.17 13.08
C ILE A 161 4.74 4.47 13.73
N ALA A 162 4.65 4.53 15.06
CA ALA A 162 4.24 5.74 15.77
C ALA A 162 5.13 6.96 15.41
N ARG A 163 6.44 6.77 15.27
CA ARG A 163 7.34 7.86 14.82
C ARG A 163 7.15 8.24 13.36
N ALA A 164 6.97 7.26 12.47
CA ALA A 164 6.78 7.50 11.04
C ALA A 164 5.47 8.25 10.75
N THR A 165 4.39 7.89 11.45
CA THR A 165 3.06 8.55 11.37
C THR A 165 3.00 9.85 12.17
N GLY A 166 3.99 10.10 13.04
CA GLY A 166 3.99 11.26 13.92
C GLY A 166 3.05 11.15 15.12
N GLY A 167 2.65 9.94 15.49
CA GLY A 167 1.78 9.61 16.61
C GLY A 167 0.28 9.68 16.29
N SER A 168 -0.09 9.99 15.04
CA SER A 168 -1.48 10.07 14.60
C SER A 168 -1.87 8.77 13.92
N MET A 169 -2.55 7.88 14.65
CA MET A 169 -3.01 6.58 14.16
C MET A 169 -4.38 6.26 14.76
N PHE A 170 -5.27 5.65 13.98
CA PHE A 170 -6.56 5.15 14.47
C PHE A 170 -6.49 3.70 14.96
N HIS A 171 -5.56 2.91 14.40
CA HIS A 171 -5.26 1.56 14.85
C HIS A 171 -3.93 1.52 15.62
N ARG A 172 -3.92 0.81 16.75
CA ARG A 172 -2.71 0.61 17.56
C ARG A 172 -1.94 -0.60 17.01
N TRP A 173 -1.01 -0.31 16.10
CA TRP A 173 -0.10 -1.32 15.57
C TRP A 173 0.84 -1.87 16.66
N GLY A 174 0.92 -3.19 16.76
CA GLY A 174 1.87 -3.92 17.62
C GLY A 174 2.61 -4.99 16.83
N GLY A 175 3.67 -5.53 17.41
CA GLY A 175 4.49 -6.55 16.74
C GLY A 175 5.20 -6.01 15.50
N ASN A 176 5.70 -6.92 14.66
CA ASN A 176 6.30 -6.57 13.38
C ASN A 176 5.25 -6.24 12.33
N VAL A 177 5.57 -5.25 11.50
CA VAL A 177 4.82 -4.97 10.27
C VAL A 177 5.79 -4.89 9.10
N LEU A 178 5.58 -5.71 8.08
CA LEU A 178 6.38 -5.76 6.85
C LEU A 178 5.58 -5.18 5.69
N VAL A 179 6.20 -4.33 4.89
CA VAL A 179 5.59 -3.70 3.72
C VAL A 179 6.34 -4.11 2.47
N LEU A 180 5.61 -4.70 1.53
CA LEU A 180 6.04 -5.14 0.22
C LEU A 180 5.37 -4.29 -0.87
N ALA A 181 6.02 -4.18 -2.03
CA ALA A 181 5.47 -3.48 -3.18
C ALA A 181 5.36 -4.43 -4.39
N MET A 182 4.20 -4.41 -5.03
CA MET A 182 3.91 -5.16 -6.23
C MET A 182 3.60 -4.22 -7.40
N SER A 183 3.91 -4.66 -8.62
CA SER A 183 3.46 -3.97 -9.83
C SER A 183 1.96 -4.14 -10.02
N HIS A 184 1.27 -3.10 -10.50
CA HIS A 184 -0.09 -3.24 -11.01
C HIS A 184 -0.13 -4.25 -12.17
N PRO A 185 -1.21 -5.05 -12.30
CA PRO A 185 -1.39 -5.91 -13.46
C PRO A 185 -1.50 -5.04 -14.71
N THR A 186 -0.86 -5.47 -15.80
CA THR A 186 -0.94 -4.73 -17.07
C THR A 186 -2.28 -5.02 -17.75
N PRO A 187 -3.16 -4.02 -17.98
CA PRO A 187 -4.44 -4.25 -18.63
C PRO A 187 -4.26 -4.93 -19.99
N GLY A 188 -5.00 -6.02 -20.24
CA GLY A 188 -4.95 -6.76 -21.50
C GLY A 188 -3.74 -7.68 -21.69
N ARG A 189 -2.85 -7.80 -20.70
CA ARG A 189 -1.86 -8.89 -20.64
C ARG A 189 -2.14 -9.78 -19.42
N ASN A 190 -2.07 -11.10 -19.61
CA ASN A 190 -2.19 -12.06 -18.52
C ASN A 190 -0.88 -12.12 -17.72
N VAL A 191 -0.48 -10.99 -17.12
CA VAL A 191 0.72 -10.87 -16.30
C VAL A 191 0.27 -10.63 -14.87
N ASN A 192 0.59 -11.60 -14.00
CA ASN A 192 0.34 -11.53 -12.57
C ASN A 192 1.09 -10.34 -11.95
N CYS A 193 0.58 -9.82 -10.83
CA CYS A 193 1.33 -8.88 -10.00
C CYS A 193 2.69 -9.50 -9.64
N ALA A 194 3.77 -8.72 -9.77
CA ALA A 194 5.11 -9.15 -9.42
C ALA A 194 5.67 -8.24 -8.32
N TYR A 195 6.32 -8.84 -7.34
CA TYR A 195 7.07 -8.09 -6.34
C TYR A 195 8.19 -7.29 -7.00
N LYS A 196 8.34 -6.05 -6.57
CA LYS A 196 9.39 -5.14 -7.01
C LYS A 196 9.99 -4.41 -5.82
N ASP A 197 11.14 -3.78 -6.07
CA ASP A 197 11.81 -3.02 -5.02
C ASP A 197 10.90 -1.89 -4.55
N ILE A 198 10.57 -1.92 -3.26
CA ILE A 198 9.82 -0.84 -2.63
C ILE A 198 10.60 0.47 -2.79
N SER A 199 9.91 1.54 -3.12
CA SER A 199 10.47 2.89 -3.22
C SER A 199 10.16 3.72 -1.97
N LEU A 200 10.80 4.89 -1.84
CA LEU A 200 10.41 5.86 -0.80
C LEU A 200 9.07 6.57 -1.12
N GLY A 201 8.57 6.47 -2.35
CA GLY A 201 7.18 6.81 -2.67
C GLY A 201 6.22 5.82 -2.03
N ASP A 202 6.44 4.53 -2.26
CA ASP A 202 5.66 3.42 -1.69
C ASP A 202 5.70 3.44 -0.15
N PHE A 203 6.86 3.74 0.43
CA PHE A 203 6.99 3.92 1.87
C PHE A 203 6.08 5.02 2.42
N ARG A 204 5.99 6.18 1.74
CA ARG A 204 5.10 7.26 2.17
C ARG A 204 3.64 6.83 2.09
N ASP A 205 3.28 6.08 1.05
CA ASP A 205 1.95 5.50 0.88
C ASP A 205 1.63 4.51 2.01
N ALA A 206 2.58 3.66 2.39
CA ALA A 206 2.43 2.76 3.51
C ALA A 206 2.26 3.51 4.83
N VAL A 207 3.04 4.56 5.09
CA VAL A 207 2.89 5.35 6.33
C VAL A 207 1.53 6.07 6.37
N ASP A 208 1.05 6.56 5.22
CA ASP A 208 -0.31 7.13 5.13
C ASP A 208 -1.38 6.07 5.42
N PHE A 209 -1.27 4.88 4.83
CA PHE A 209 -2.16 3.75 5.12
C PHE A 209 -2.15 3.39 6.62
N LEU A 210 -0.98 3.18 7.22
CA LEU A 210 -0.86 2.80 8.63
C LEU A 210 -1.45 3.87 9.56
N SER A 211 -1.40 5.15 9.17
CA SER A 211 -2.01 6.24 9.93
C SER A 211 -3.55 6.28 9.83
N ASP A 212 -4.10 5.86 8.69
CA ASP A 212 -5.53 5.95 8.36
C ASP A 212 -6.27 4.61 8.51
N TYR A 213 -5.55 3.52 8.78
CA TYR A 213 -6.14 2.20 8.96
C TYR A 213 -7.13 2.18 10.13
N LEU A 214 -8.34 1.65 9.88
CA LEU A 214 -9.51 1.70 10.77
C LEU A 214 -9.92 3.11 11.22
N ASN A 215 -9.67 4.13 10.39
CA ASN A 215 -10.22 5.46 10.62
C ASN A 215 -11.77 5.40 10.59
N PRO A 216 -12.47 5.71 11.69
CA PRO A 216 -13.94 5.64 11.74
C PRO A 216 -14.62 6.74 10.90
N LEU A 217 -13.87 7.78 10.50
CA LEU A 217 -14.37 8.82 9.59
C LEU A 217 -14.32 8.39 8.12
N ARG A 218 -13.82 7.17 7.85
CA ARG A 218 -13.61 6.65 6.49
C ARG A 218 -14.92 6.37 5.76
N GLU A 219 -15.91 5.78 6.42
CA GLU A 219 -17.22 5.49 5.80
C GLU A 219 -17.86 6.76 5.22
N TRP A 220 -17.78 7.86 5.97
CA TRP A 220 -18.29 9.16 5.52
C TRP A 220 -17.47 9.75 4.37
N ALA A 221 -16.14 9.60 4.38
CA ALA A 221 -15.27 10.09 3.32
C ALA A 221 -15.43 9.28 2.03
N GLU A 222 -15.55 7.95 2.11
CA GLU A 222 -15.79 7.06 0.98
C GLU A 222 -17.15 7.33 0.33
N LEU A 223 -18.20 7.56 1.14
CA LEU A 223 -19.50 7.98 0.63
C LEU A 223 -19.43 9.33 -0.09
N VAL A 224 -18.70 10.32 0.44
CA VAL A 224 -18.51 11.62 -0.21
C VAL A 224 -17.73 11.50 -1.53
N VAL A 225 -16.70 10.64 -1.57
CA VAL A 225 -15.94 10.40 -2.81
C VAL A 225 -16.75 9.65 -3.85
N ALA A 226 -17.49 8.62 -3.46
CA ALA A 226 -18.41 7.90 -4.33
C ALA A 226 -19.42 8.86 -4.97
N ILE A 227 -20.09 9.69 -4.14
CA ILE A 227 -21.01 10.74 -4.63
C ILE A 227 -20.30 11.73 -5.57
N GLY A 228 -19.06 12.11 -5.28
CA GLY A 228 -18.27 13.00 -6.13
C GLY A 228 -17.91 12.38 -7.48
N TRP A 229 -17.57 11.09 -7.50
CA TRP A 229 -17.27 10.31 -8.70
C TRP A 229 -18.52 10.11 -9.55
N ASP A 230 -19.64 9.74 -8.95
CA ASP A 230 -20.93 9.58 -9.64
C ASP A 230 -21.34 10.88 -10.32
N ARG A 231 -21.20 12.03 -9.64
CA ARG A 231 -21.45 13.35 -10.22
C ARG A 231 -20.55 13.67 -11.41
N ARG A 232 -19.28 13.26 -11.36
CA ARG A 232 -18.33 13.47 -12.46
C ARG A 232 -18.68 12.59 -13.67
N LEU A 233 -18.97 11.31 -13.44
CA LEU A 233 -19.36 10.37 -14.49
C LEU A 233 -20.69 10.76 -15.13
N ASP A 234 -21.67 11.19 -14.33
CA ASP A 234 -22.91 11.78 -14.81
C ASP A 234 -22.66 13.01 -15.69
N ALA A 235 -21.75 13.90 -15.28
CA ALA A 235 -21.37 15.05 -16.08
C ALA A 235 -20.68 14.66 -17.41
N GLU A 236 -19.80 13.66 -17.39
CA GLU A 236 -19.13 13.13 -18.57
C GLU A 236 -20.12 12.45 -19.54
N GLU A 237 -21.09 11.68 -19.04
CA GLU A 237 -22.15 11.03 -19.83
C GLU A 237 -23.12 12.07 -20.42
N LYS A 238 -23.54 13.07 -19.64
CA LYS A 238 -24.34 14.20 -20.14
C LYS A 238 -23.61 14.95 -21.24
N ALA A 239 -22.30 15.20 -21.09
CA ALA A 239 -21.49 15.82 -22.12
C ALA A 239 -21.42 14.95 -23.40
N ARG A 240 -21.28 13.63 -23.27
CA ARG A 240 -21.29 12.68 -24.40
C ARG A 240 -22.62 12.68 -25.15
N ARG A 241 -23.74 12.67 -24.43
CA ARG A 241 -25.09 12.68 -25.04
C ARG A 241 -25.39 13.99 -25.76
N ARG A 242 -25.01 15.14 -25.17
CA ARG A 242 -25.05 16.44 -25.85
C ARG A 242 -24.27 16.43 -27.16
N ALA A 243 -23.05 15.88 -27.14
CA ALA A 243 -22.22 15.76 -28.34
C ALA A 243 -22.83 14.82 -29.41
N ALA A 244 -23.62 13.84 -29.00
CA ALA A 244 -24.31 12.88 -29.89
C ALA A 244 -25.71 13.34 -30.33
N GLY A 245 -26.21 14.49 -29.88
CA GLY A 245 -27.58 14.96 -30.16
C GLY A 245 -28.68 14.09 -29.54
N LEU A 246 -28.33 13.32 -28.50
CA LEU A 246 -29.26 12.48 -27.75
C LEU A 246 -29.90 13.26 -26.59
N PRO A 247 -31.14 12.95 -26.20
CA PRO A 247 -31.78 13.58 -25.05
C PRO A 247 -31.02 13.28 -23.75
N GLU A 248 -30.87 14.30 -22.91
CA GLU A 248 -30.37 14.16 -21.55
C GLU A 248 -31.38 13.38 -20.71
N THR A 249 -30.91 12.40 -19.93
CA THR A 249 -31.72 11.69 -18.93
C THR A 249 -31.15 12.01 -17.55
N ASP A 250 -32.03 12.17 -16.56
CA ASP A 250 -31.66 12.47 -15.17
C ASP A 250 -31.36 11.20 -14.34
N ASP A 251 -31.17 10.06 -15.00
CA ASP A 251 -30.84 8.80 -14.34
C ASP A 251 -29.40 8.86 -13.81
N PHE A 252 -29.26 8.90 -12.49
CA PHE A 252 -27.96 8.80 -11.82
C PHE A 252 -27.31 7.45 -12.14
N ILE A 253 -26.05 7.48 -12.55
CA ILE A 253 -25.22 6.26 -12.57
C ILE A 253 -24.89 5.95 -11.11
N ALA A 254 -25.65 5.04 -10.50
CA ALA A 254 -25.38 4.54 -9.16
C ALA A 254 -24.47 3.31 -9.25
N PHE A 255 -23.38 3.30 -8.49
CA PHE A 255 -22.61 2.08 -8.23
C PHE A 255 -23.09 1.43 -6.94
N ASP A 256 -23.37 0.14 -6.96
CA ASP A 256 -23.47 -0.66 -5.73
C ASP A 256 -22.07 -0.71 -5.11
N ILE A 257 -21.91 -0.05 -3.96
CA ILE A 257 -20.68 -0.10 -3.19
C ILE A 257 -20.60 -1.49 -2.55
N TYR A 258 -19.75 -2.36 -3.09
CA TYR A 258 -19.44 -3.65 -2.48
C TYR A 258 -18.61 -3.42 -1.21
N ASP A 259 -19.19 -3.77 -0.06
CA ASP A 259 -18.55 -3.76 1.25
C ASP A 259 -18.15 -5.20 1.65
N PRO A 260 -16.88 -5.60 1.51
CA PRO A 260 -16.43 -6.93 1.90
C PRO A 260 -16.29 -7.13 3.42
N VAL A 261 -16.46 -6.08 4.24
CA VAL A 261 -16.30 -6.16 5.70
C VAL A 261 -17.62 -6.46 6.41
N LEU A 262 -18.77 -6.13 5.80
CA LEU A 262 -20.08 -6.35 6.42
C LEU A 262 -20.64 -7.78 6.29
N GLU A 263 -20.20 -8.58 5.32
CA GLU A 263 -20.75 -9.95 5.12
C GLU A 263 -20.08 -11.03 5.98
N SER A 264 -18.90 -10.79 6.56
CA SER A 264 -18.25 -11.81 7.40
C SER A 264 -18.95 -12.06 8.74
N ASP A 265 -19.83 -11.15 9.16
CA ASP A 265 -20.57 -11.27 10.43
C ASP A 265 -22.01 -11.81 10.28
N LEU A 266 -22.43 -12.20 9.07
CA LEU A 266 -23.79 -12.73 8.83
C LEU A 266 -23.89 -14.13 8.22
N SER A 267 -22.80 -14.87 7.99
CA SER A 267 -22.88 -16.18 7.31
C SER A 267 -22.67 -17.43 8.19
N TYR A 268 -22.70 -17.34 9.53
CA TYR A 268 -22.52 -18.53 10.39
C TYR A 268 -23.77 -19.04 11.12
N ARG A 269 -24.99 -18.63 10.75
CA ARG A 269 -26.20 -19.27 11.29
C ARG A 269 -27.28 -19.45 10.24
N ASP A 270 -27.65 -20.72 10.07
CA ASP A 270 -28.88 -21.25 9.47
C ASP A 270 -28.99 -21.00 7.95
N THR A 271 -29.11 -22.00 7.08
CA THR A 271 -30.28 -22.88 7.06
C THR A 271 -30.04 -24.16 6.24
N VAL A 272 -30.54 -25.25 6.80
CA VAL A 272 -30.72 -26.60 6.25
C VAL A 272 -31.83 -26.64 5.18
N TYR A 273 -31.86 -27.73 4.39
CA TYR A 273 -32.88 -28.26 3.44
C TYR A 273 -32.56 -28.07 1.96
N GLU A 274 -32.06 -29.09 1.25
CA GLU A 274 -32.72 -30.27 0.65
C GLU A 274 -33.73 -29.98 -0.49
N LEU A 275 -33.45 -30.65 -1.63
CA LEU A 275 -34.37 -31.16 -2.67
C LEU A 275 -35.09 -30.16 -3.59
N LEU A 276 -34.62 -30.07 -4.85
CA LEU A 276 -35.20 -30.80 -6.00
C LEU A 276 -34.24 -30.76 -7.21
#